data_AF-A0A6N9PCQ2-F1
#
_entry.id   AF-A0A6N9PCQ2-F1
#
_cell.length_a   1.000
_cell.length_b   1.000
_cell.length_c   1.000
_cell.angle_alpha   90.00
_cell.angle_beta   90.00
_cell.angle_gamma   90.00
#
_symmetry.space_group_name_H-M   'P 1'
#
loop_
_entity.id
_entity.type
_entity.pdbx_description
1 polymer ?
#
loop_
_entity_poly.entity_id
_entity_poly.type
_entity_poly.pdbx_seq_one_letter_code
_entity_poly.pdbx_strand_id
1 'polypeptide(L)' 'GGRCHDNARCESMWARMKEELLYGRHDTEKMAVEEVETLIFRYFIGYWNNRRICSANEGLPPMVKRQRYYESLDAA' A
#
# COMPACT_ATOMS: atom_id res chain seq x y z
N GLY A 1 1.93 -25.75 -4.19
CA GLY A 1 1.54 -24.36 -4.52
C GLY A 1 2.64 -23.42 -4.08
N GLY A 2 3.52 -23.02 -5.00
CA GLY A 2 4.76 -22.27 -4.68
C GLY A 2 4.65 -20.74 -4.72
N ARG A 3 3.54 -20.15 -4.28
CA ARG A 3 3.28 -18.69 -4.33
C ARG A 3 3.02 -18.05 -2.96
N CYS A 4 3.36 -18.74 -1.86
CA CYS A 4 3.10 -18.22 -0.52
C CYS A 4 3.87 -16.93 -0.20
N HIS A 5 5.07 -16.75 -0.77
CA HIS A 5 5.90 -15.58 -0.50
C HIS A 5 5.31 -14.29 -1.07
N ASP A 6 4.73 -14.34 -2.27
CA ASP A 6 4.05 -13.18 -2.87
C ASP A 6 2.77 -12.86 -2.10
N ASN A 7 2.01 -13.91 -1.76
CA ASN A 7 0.80 -13.76 -0.96
C ASN A 7 1.08 -13.16 0.43
N ALA A 8 2.15 -13.60 1.11
CA ALA A 8 2.52 -13.09 2.42
C ALA A 8 2.81 -11.57 2.41
N ARG A 9 3.39 -11.04 1.33
CA ARG A 9 3.61 -9.59 1.17
C ARG A 9 2.29 -8.84 1.00
N CYS A 10 1.40 -9.34 0.14
CA CYS A 10 0.08 -8.76 -0.06
C CYS A 10 -0.78 -8.82 1.22
N GLU A 11 -0.77 -9.94 1.92
CA GLU A 11 -1.47 -10.12 3.20
C GLU A 11 -0.95 -9.15 4.26
N SER A 12 0.37 -9.00 4.38
CA SER A 12 0.98 -8.05 5.32
C SER A 12 0.59 -6.60 4.99
N MET A 13 0.61 -6.24 3.69
CA MET A 13 0.18 -4.92 3.23
C MET A 13 -1.30 -4.67 3.56
N TRP A 14 -2.16 -5.63 3.27
CA TRP A 14 -3.60 -5.53 3.53
C TRP A 14 -3.92 -5.45 5.01
N ALA A 15 -3.30 -6.31 5.84
CA ALA A 15 -3.45 -6.26 7.29
C ALA A 15 -3.07 -4.89 7.85
N ARG A 16 -1.96 -4.30 7.35
CA ARG A 16 -1.54 -2.97 7.79
C ARG A 16 -2.51 -1.88 7.36
N MET A 17 -3.04 -1.94 6.14
CA MET A 17 -4.06 -0.99 5.71
C MET A 17 -5.30 -1.07 6.60
N LYS A 18 -5.78 -2.27 6.96
CA LYS A 18 -6.94 -2.40 7.85
C LYS A 18 -6.68 -1.78 9.22
N GLU A 19 -5.50 -2.01 9.79
CA GLU A 19 -5.10 -1.44 11.09
C GLU A 19 -4.92 0.09 11.05
N GLU A 20 -4.28 0.63 10.00
CA GLU A 20 -3.99 2.06 9.87
C GLU A 20 -5.21 2.88 9.39
N LEU A 21 -6.16 2.27 8.67
CA LEU A 21 -7.27 2.97 8.02
C LEU A 21 -8.64 2.62 8.61
N LEU A 22 -8.96 1.33 8.80
CA LEU A 22 -10.35 0.90 9.03
C LEU A 22 -10.64 0.62 10.51
N TYR A 23 -9.85 -0.25 11.13
CA TYR A 23 -10.09 -0.72 12.49
C TYR A 23 -10.03 0.44 13.48
N GLY A 24 -11.08 0.54 14.32
CA GLY A 24 -11.24 1.59 15.31
C GLY A 24 -11.51 2.99 14.76
N ARG A 25 -11.64 3.16 13.43
CA ARG A 25 -11.88 4.46 12.77
C ARG A 25 -13.17 4.51 11.97
N HIS A 26 -13.58 3.41 11.37
CA HIS A 26 -14.79 3.31 10.54
C HIS A 26 -15.59 2.07 10.89
N ASP A 27 -16.92 2.22 10.93
CA ASP A 27 -17.86 1.10 11.00
C ASP A 27 -18.23 0.67 9.57
N THR A 28 -17.35 -0.10 8.95
CA THR A 28 -17.48 -0.46 7.52
C THR A 28 -18.70 -1.31 7.20
N GLU A 29 -19.33 -1.95 8.20
CA GLU A 29 -20.56 -2.72 8.02
C GLU A 29 -21.78 -1.82 7.78
N LYS A 30 -21.70 -0.55 8.18
CA LYS A 30 -22.78 0.45 8.01
C LYS A 30 -22.53 1.44 6.87
N MET A 31 -21.38 1.34 6.20
CA MET A 31 -21.00 2.22 5.10
C MET A 31 -21.41 1.63 3.76
N ALA A 32 -21.63 2.49 2.76
CA ALA A 32 -21.77 2.02 1.40
C ALA A 32 -20.43 1.48 0.88
N VAL A 33 -20.47 0.48 0.00
CA VAL A 33 -19.25 -0.16 -0.53
C VAL A 33 -18.38 0.88 -1.25
N GLU A 34 -19.00 1.79 -2.00
CA GLU A 34 -18.34 2.86 -2.76
C GLU A 34 -17.56 3.82 -1.86
N GLU A 35 -18.06 4.08 -0.64
CA GLU A 35 -17.37 4.91 0.35
C GLU A 35 -16.12 4.21 0.86
N VAL A 36 -16.23 2.91 1.16
CA VAL A 36 -15.09 2.09 1.61
C VAL A 36 -14.04 1.96 0.51
N GLU A 37 -14.45 1.73 -0.74
CA GLU A 37 -13.55 1.71 -1.90
C GLU A 37 -12.81 3.03 -2.07
N THR A 38 -13.51 4.16 -1.93
CA THR A 38 -12.90 5.49 -2.00
C THR A 38 -11.85 5.70 -0.90
N LEU A 39 -12.12 5.24 0.33
CA LEU A 39 -11.15 5.31 1.43
C LEU A 39 -9.90 4.48 1.12
N ILE A 40 -10.09 3.23 0.68
CA ILE A 40 -8.99 2.32 0.32
C ILE A 40 -8.15 2.91 -0.81
N PHE A 41 -8.79 3.42 -1.86
CA PHE A 41 -8.11 4.05 -2.99
C PHE A 41 -7.27 5.26 -2.55
N ARG A 42 -7.86 6.17 -1.76
CA ARG A 42 -7.15 7.34 -1.24
C ARG A 42 -5.98 6.96 -0.35
N TYR A 43 -6.12 5.90 0.45
CA TYR A 43 -5.02 5.38 1.26
C TYR A 43 -3.86 4.90 0.38
N PHE A 44 -4.12 4.07 -0.63
CA PHE A 44 -3.04 3.53 -1.46
C PHE A 44 -2.39 4.57 -2.37
N ILE A 45 -3.21 5.31 -3.14
CA ILE A 45 -2.71 6.28 -4.10
C ILE A 45 -2.16 7.52 -3.40
N GLY A 46 -2.85 8.02 -2.38
CA GLY A 46 -2.46 9.25 -1.70
C GLY A 46 -1.34 9.05 -0.67
N TYR A 47 -1.45 8.05 0.19
CA TYR A 47 -0.54 7.86 1.32
C TYR A 47 0.50 6.76 1.06
N TRP A 48 0.07 5.53 0.81
CA TRP A 48 0.96 4.37 0.75
C TRP A 48 2.05 4.54 -0.31
N ASN A 49 1.65 4.90 -1.54
CA ASN A 49 2.55 4.97 -2.67
C ASN A 49 3.47 6.20 -2.64
N ASN A 50 2.95 7.34 -2.16
CA ASN A 50 3.58 8.64 -2.35
C ASN A 50 4.17 9.25 -1.07
N ARG A 51 3.74 8.82 0.12
CA ARG A 51 4.12 9.45 1.40
C ARG A 51 4.63 8.48 2.45
N ARG A 52 4.39 7.18 2.30
CA ARG A 52 4.78 6.19 3.32
C ARG A 52 6.30 6.09 3.46
N ILE A 53 6.78 6.22 4.68
CA ILE A 53 8.18 5.93 5.02
C ILE A 53 8.37 4.41 5.04
N CYS A 54 9.28 3.89 4.22
CA CYS A 54 9.59 2.47 4.16
C CYS A 54 11.06 2.24 4.53
N SER A 55 11.32 1.63 5.69
CA SER A 55 12.69 1.35 6.15
C SER A 55 13.48 0.47 5.18
N ALA A 56 12.82 -0.46 4.50
CA ALA A 56 13.41 -1.29 3.46
C ALA A 56 13.75 -0.53 2.15
N ASN A 57 13.32 0.72 2.04
CA ASN A 57 13.59 1.62 0.91
C ASN A 57 14.33 2.89 1.38
N GLU A 58 15.18 2.78 2.40
CA GLU A 58 15.95 3.93 2.93
C GLU A 58 15.06 5.09 3.42
N GLY A 59 13.84 4.77 3.86
CA GLY A 59 12.84 5.75 4.30
C GLY A 59 12.06 6.39 3.15
N LEU A 60 12.31 6.01 1.89
CA LEU A 60 11.64 6.58 0.73
C LEU A 60 10.31 5.89 0.41
N PRO A 61 9.34 6.63 -0.17
CA PRO A 61 8.08 6.05 -0.64
C PRO A 61 8.25 5.00 -1.74
N PRO A 62 7.33 4.03 -1.85
CA PRO A 62 7.34 3.01 -2.90
C PRO A 62 7.46 3.58 -4.32
N MET A 63 6.81 4.71 -4.62
CA MET A 63 6.89 5.32 -5.95
C MET A 63 8.29 5.83 -6.31
N VAL A 64 9.03 6.35 -5.33
CA VAL A 64 10.42 6.79 -5.55
C VAL A 64 11.32 5.61 -5.87
N LYS A 65 11.16 4.49 -5.14
CA LYS A 65 11.90 3.25 -5.43
C LYS A 65 11.57 2.71 -6.81
N ARG A 66 10.28 2.72 -7.19
CA ARG A 66 9.84 2.28 -8.53
C ARG A 66 10.43 3.15 -9.63
N GLN A 67 10.43 4.47 -9.45
CA GLN A 67 11.01 5.40 -10.40
C GLN A 67 12.51 5.12 -10.61
N ARG A 68 13.29 5.06 -9.52
CA ARG A 68 14.73 4.76 -9.57
C ARG A 68 15.04 3.44 -10.26
N TYR A 69 14.19 2.42 -10.07
CA TYR A 69 14.34 1.14 -10.74
C TYR A 69 14.25 1.29 -12.26
N TYR A 70 13.23 1.97 -12.79
CA TYR A 70 13.11 2.16 -14.25
C TYR A 70 14.19 3.08 -14.80
N GLU A 71 14.55 4.16 -14.09
CA GLU A 71 15.69 5.02 -14.46
C GLU A 71 16.99 4.21 -14.59
N SER A 72 17.20 3.23 -13.70
CA SER A 72 18.38 2.35 -13.77
C SER A 72 18.35 1.36 -14.94
N LEU A 73 17.16 0.98 -15.42
CA LEU A 73 17.01 0.11 -16.60
C LEU A 73 17.24 0.90 -17.89
N ASP A 74 16.80 2.16 -17.95
CA ASP A 74 16.99 3.03 -19.11
C ASP A 74 18.45 3.50 -19.27
N ALA A 75 19.22 3.50 -18.18
CA ALA A 75 20.63 3.87 -18.17
C ALA A 75 21.61 2.71 -18.47
N ALA A 76 21.10 1.48 -18.62
CA ALA A 76 21.86 0.26 -18.88
C ALA A 76 21.87 -0.12 -20.38
#